data_AF-A0AAW8HSR6-F1
#
_entry.id   AF-A0AAW8HSR6-F1
#
_cell.length_a   1.000
_cell.length_b   1.000
_cell.length_c   1.000
_cell.angle_alpha   90.00
_cell.angle_beta   90.00
_cell.angle_gamma   90.00
#
_symmetry.space_group_name_H-M   'P 1'
#
loop_
_entity.id
_entity.type
_entity.pdbx_description
1 polymer ?
#
loop_
_entity_poly.entity_id
_entity_poly.type
_entity_poly.pdbx_seq_one_letter_code
_entity_poly.pdbx_strand_id
1 'polypeptide(L)' 'MLDRATLELTMLEIARQSGERVDNHTRYTIRTGLIQALQAKERHRRRMAAPAYQWKKPAAPRR' A
#
# COMPACT_ATOMS: atom_id res chain seq x y z
N MET A 1 9.57 -9.81 2.08
CA MET A 1 8.20 -9.31 1.88
C MET A 1 7.53 -10.28 0.91
N LEU A 2 6.31 -10.73 1.17
CA LEU A 2 5.56 -11.50 0.15
C LEU A 2 5.43 -10.64 -1.12
N ASP A 3 5.65 -11.27 -2.27
CA ASP A 3 5.56 -10.58 -3.55
C ASP A 3 4.10 -10.17 -3.84
N ARG A 4 3.92 -9.00 -4.47
CA ARG A 4 2.60 -8.44 -4.77
C ARG A 4 1.80 -9.40 -5.65
N ALA A 5 2.46 -10.00 -6.65
CA ALA A 5 1.80 -10.93 -7.56
C ALA A 5 1.30 -12.18 -6.84
N THR A 6 2.08 -12.71 -5.87
CA THR A 6 1.65 -13.84 -5.04
C THR A 6 0.42 -13.49 -4.21
N LEU A 7 0.37 -12.30 -3.63
CA LEU A 7 -0.78 -11.85 -2.84
C LEU A 7 -2.03 -11.63 -3.70
N GLU A 8 -1.89 -11.05 -4.89
CA GLU A 8 -2.99 -10.88 -5.85
C GLU A 8 -3.56 -12.23 -6.30
N LEU A 9 -2.70 -13.20 -6.66
CA LEU A 9 -3.12 -14.55 -7.03
C LEU A 9 -3.85 -15.25 -5.87
N THR A 10 -3.35 -15.12 -4.65
CA THR A 10 -3.97 -15.71 -3.46
C THR A 10 -5.37 -15.12 -3.22
N MET A 11 -5.52 -13.80 -3.32
CA MET A 11 -6.84 -13.16 -3.16
C MET A 11 -7.83 -13.56 -4.26
N LEU A 12 -7.35 -13.73 -5.49
CA LEU A 12 -8.18 -14.23 -6.59
C LEU A 12 -8.63 -15.68 -6.35
N GLU A 13 -7.77 -16.51 -5.79
CA GLU A 13 -8.11 -17.89 -5.47
C GLU A 13 -9.12 -17.97 -4.31
N ILE A 14 -8.98 -17.12 -3.30
CA ILE A 14 -9.97 -16.97 -2.23
C ILE A 14 -11.33 -16.55 -2.82
N ALA A 15 -11.35 -15.58 -3.73
CA ALA A 15 -12.58 -15.14 -4.39
C ALA A 15 -13.23 -16.28 -5.20
N ARG A 16 -12.44 -17.08 -5.93
CA ARG A 16 -12.94 -18.27 -6.63
C ARG A 16 -13.56 -19.30 -5.68
N GLN A 17 -12.89 -19.60 -4.57
CA GLN A 17 -13.36 -20.56 -3.58
C GLN A 17 -14.64 -20.10 -2.88
N SER A 18 -14.84 -18.78 -2.75
CA SER A 18 -16.07 -18.21 -2.19
C SER A 18 -17.30 -18.32 -3.10
N GLY A 19 -17.14 -18.85 -4.33
CA GLY A 19 -18.21 -18.97 -5.32
C GLY A 19 -18.54 -17.65 -6.03
N GLU A 20 -17.77 -16.59 -5.75
CA GLU A 20 -17.94 -15.29 -6.40
C GLU A 20 -17.38 -15.35 -7.84
N ARG A 21 -18.16 -14.84 -8.80
CA ARG A 21 -17.73 -14.82 -10.20
C ARG A 21 -16.61 -13.79 -10.33
N VAL A 22 -15.38 -14.25 -10.57
CA VAL A 22 -14.21 -13.39 -10.75
C VAL A 22 -14.32 -12.63 -12.07
N ASP A 23 -15.02 -11.49 -12.02
CA ASP A 23 -15.12 -10.55 -13.12
C ASP A 23 -13.92 -9.58 -13.14
N ASN A 24 -13.80 -8.81 -14.22
CA ASN A 24 -12.81 -7.75 -14.37
C ASN A 24 -12.93 -6.71 -13.24
N HIS A 25 -14.15 -6.42 -12.78
CA HIS A 25 -14.35 -5.52 -11.64
C HIS A 25 -13.71 -6.09 -10.36
N THR A 26 -13.96 -7.36 -10.03
CA THR A 26 -13.38 -8.04 -8.86
C THR A 26 -11.86 -8.03 -8.90
N ARG A 27 -11.26 -8.30 -10.07
CA ARG A 27 -9.80 -8.23 -10.27
C ARG A 27 -9.26 -6.83 -10.00
N TYR A 28 -9.95 -5.81 -10.49
CA TYR A 28 -9.57 -4.41 -10.27
C TYR A 28 -9.67 -4.02 -8.79
N THR A 29 -10.74 -4.41 -8.11
CA THR A 29 -10.98 -4.13 -6.68
C THR A 29 -9.91 -4.78 -5.82
N ILE A 30 -9.59 -6.06 -6.05
CA ILE A 30 -8.52 -6.77 -5.34
C ILE A 30 -7.18 -6.06 -5.53
N ARG A 31 -6.80 -5.76 -6.77
CA ARG A 31 -5.52 -5.09 -7.08
C ARG A 31 -5.42 -3.72 -6.39
N THR A 32 -6.49 -2.93 -6.45
CA THR A 32 -6.52 -1.59 -5.88
C THR A 32 -6.47 -1.62 -4.36
N GLY A 33 -7.27 -2.48 -3.73
CA GLY A 33 -7.26 -2.66 -2.27
C GLY A 33 -5.89 -3.13 -1.76
N LEU A 34 -5.25 -4.05 -2.49
CA LEU A 34 -3.93 -4.57 -2.14
C LEU A 34 -2.84 -3.50 -2.25
N ILE A 35 -2.85 -2.68 -3.31
CA ILE A 35 -1.95 -1.53 -3.45
C ILE A 35 -2.14 -0.54 -2.28
N GLN A 36 -3.38 -0.20 -1.94
CA GLN A 36 -3.68 0.71 -0.84
C GLN A 36 -3.18 0.18 0.50
N ALA A 37 -3.42 -1.12 0.78
CA ALA A 37 -2.97 -1.76 2.01
C ALA A 37 -1.44 -1.78 2.13
N LEU A 38 -0.73 -2.11 1.04
CA LEU A 38 0.74 -2.09 1.02
C LEU A 38 1.29 -0.68 1.20
N GLN A 39 0.69 0.32 0.55
CA GLN A 39 1.08 1.73 0.72
C GLN A 39 0.82 2.22 2.14
N ALA A 40 -0.29 1.83 2.77
CA ALA A 40 -0.61 2.18 4.15
C ALA A 40 0.41 1.57 5.12
N LYS A 41 0.76 0.29 4.93
CA LYS A 41 1.80 -0.40 5.72
C LYS A 41 3.15 0.28 5.58
N GLU A 42 3.57 0.60 4.35
CA GLU A 42 4.83 1.27 4.10
C GLU A 42 4.86 2.69 4.66
N ARG A 43 3.75 3.43 4.56
CA ARG A 43 3.60 4.74 5.20
C ARG A 43 3.73 4.64 6.71
N HIS A 44 3.11 3.65 7.34
CA HIS A 44 3.24 3.42 8.77
C HIS A 44 4.69 3.10 9.15
N ARG A 45 5.36 2.20 8.42
CA ARG A 45 6.79 1.89 8.62
C ARG A 45 7.67 3.14 8.53
N ARG A 46 7.45 3.97 7.50
CA ARG A 46 8.19 5.23 7.32
C ARG A 46 7.95 6.22 8.46
N ARG A 47 6.72 6.30 8.98
CA ARG A 47 6.41 7.15 10.14
C ARG A 47 7.12 6.67 11.40
N MET A 48 7.10 5.37 11.66
CA MET A 48 7.77 4.79 12.84
C MET A 48 9.29 4.90 12.76
N ALA A 49 9.86 4.85 11.56
CA ALA A 49 11.29 5.02 11.33
C ALA A 49 11.72 6.49 11.14
N ALA A 50 10.78 7.44 11.12
CA ALA A 50 11.11 8.84 10.92
C ALA A 50 11.85 9.38 12.15
N PRO A 51 12.94 10.15 11.96
CA PRO A 51 13.57 10.84 13.09
C PRO A 51 12.61 11.86 13.69
N ALA A 52 12.84 12.20 14.96
CA ALA A 52 12.10 13.27 15.61
C ALA A 52 12.18 14.56 14.79
N TYR A 53 11.04 15.24 14.62
CA TYR A 53 11.00 16.51 13.90
C TYR A 53 11.89 17.54 14.60
N GLN A 54 12.77 18.17 13.83
CA GLN A 54 13.59 19.29 14.29
C GLN A 54 13.23 20.53 13.46
N TRP A 55 12.70 21.55 14.13
CA TRP A 55 12.48 22.84 13.49
C TRP A 55 13.84 23.46 13.15
N LYS A 56 14.08 23.72 11.86
CA LYS A 56 15.26 24.44 11.39
C LYS A 56 14.88 25.88 11.10
N LYS A 57 15.60 26.82 11.71
CA LYS A 57 15.44 28.24 11.41
C LYS A 57 15.70 28.47 9.91
N PRO A 58 14.77 29.11 9.18
CA PRO A 58 14.96 29.38 7.76
C PRO A 58 16.21 30.23 7.54
N ALA A 59 16.95 29.96 6.47
CA ALA A 59 18.11 30.75 6.09
C ALA A 59 17.68 32.19 5.75
N ALA A 60 18.53 33.16 6.07
CA ALA A 60 18.28 34.55 5.73
C ALA A 60 18.11 34.70 4.20
N PRO A 61 17.18 35.55 3.73
CA PRO A 61 17.02 35.81 2.31
C PRO A 61 18.32 36.38 1.73
N ARG A 62 18.76 35.86 0.58
CA ARG A 62 19.88 36.44 -0.15
C ARG A 62 19.47 37.84 -0.61
N ARG A 63 20.15 38.87 -0.10
CA ARG A 63 20.06 40.25 -0.58
C ARG A 63 20.82 40.42 -1.88
#